data_AF-A0A7V0IGW3-F1
#
_entry.id   AF-A0A7V0IGW3-F1
#
_cell.length_a   1.000
_cell.length_b   1.000
_cell.length_c   1.000
_cell.angle_alpha   90.00
_cell.angle_beta   90.00
_cell.angle_gamma   90.00
#
_symmetry.space_group_name_H-M   'P 1'
#
loop_
_entity.id
_entity.type
_entity.pdbx_description
1 polymer ?
#
loop_
_entity_poly.entity_id
_entity_poly.type
_entity_poly.pdbx_seq_one_letter_code
_entity_poly.pdbx_strand_id
1 'polypeptide(L)'
;MKRFWFFMLFVLMSVLMFSGCLTVEKKIYYFKLHKDGSGEGKIIYENILSQDENEKDVSLQDFQTLIDEYLEGTAFEEQNKDFKVTEKRLYEKDGKLYGEVKFTFDRPEDAGLIRDENCKCAPYYLFTGSLGEEVIETNGENLEKTRGVPVIRWAPDTREFTFTTRVGDTEGTHPLVELYREWKKNK
;
A
#
# COMPACT_ATOMS: atom_id res chain seq x y z
N MET A 1 41.87 -9.40 -32.73
CA MET A 1 40.62 -8.61 -32.79
C MET A 1 39.40 -9.53 -32.86
N LYS A 2 39.06 -10.27 -31.79
CA LYS A 2 37.93 -11.25 -31.81
C LYS A 2 37.28 -11.48 -30.41
N ARG A 3 37.38 -10.53 -29.49
CA ARG A 3 36.92 -10.73 -28.09
C ARG A 3 35.89 -9.72 -27.59
N PHE A 4 35.50 -8.75 -28.41
CA PHE A 4 34.62 -7.67 -27.98
C PHE A 4 33.15 -7.84 -28.39
N TRP A 5 32.82 -8.89 -29.14
CA TRP A 5 31.48 -9.05 -29.71
C TRP A 5 30.53 -9.92 -28.89
N PHE A 6 31.04 -10.66 -27.89
CA PHE A 6 30.21 -11.54 -27.06
C PHE A 6 29.63 -10.85 -25.82
N PHE A 7 30.15 -9.67 -25.43
CA PHE A 7 29.67 -8.95 -24.24
C PHE A 7 28.42 -8.09 -24.50
N MET A 8 28.08 -7.83 -25.77
CA MET A 8 26.92 -7.00 -26.13
C MET A 8 25.62 -7.80 -26.26
N LEU A 9 25.69 -9.13 -26.31
CA LEU A 9 24.52 -10.02 -26.39
C LEU A 9 23.93 -10.36 -25.01
N PHE A 10 24.68 -10.16 -23.92
CA PHE A 10 24.23 -10.47 -22.56
C PHE A 10 23.51 -9.28 -21.88
N VAL A 11 23.74 -8.06 -22.36
CA VAL A 11 23.12 -6.83 -21.82
C VAL A 11 21.76 -6.53 -22.47
N LEU A 12 21.38 -7.26 -23.53
CA LEU A 12 20.09 -7.10 -24.22
C LEU A 12 18.97 -7.98 -23.63
N MET A 13 19.28 -8.90 -22.69
CA MET A 13 18.31 -9.78 -22.05
C MET A 13 17.81 -9.25 -20.69
N SER A 14 18.21 -8.05 -20.31
CA SER A 14 17.78 -7.35 -19.08
C SER A 14 16.66 -6.34 -19.33
N VAL A 15 15.86 -6.53 -20.38
CA VAL A 15 14.50 -5.95 -20.44
C VAL A 15 13.58 -6.90 -19.68
N LEU A 16 13.85 -7.10 -18.39
CA LEU A 16 12.86 -7.65 -17.48
C LEU A 16 11.88 -6.50 -17.24
N MET A 17 10.81 -6.49 -18.04
CA MET A 17 9.61 -5.72 -17.72
C MET A 17 9.05 -6.34 -16.43
N PHE A 18 9.46 -5.83 -15.28
CA PHE A 18 8.81 -6.14 -14.02
C PHE A 18 7.50 -5.33 -13.98
N SER A 19 6.50 -5.81 -14.71
CA SER A 19 5.10 -5.45 -14.54
C SER A 19 4.48 -6.46 -13.60
N GLY A 20 4.61 -6.22 -12.30
CA GLY A 20 3.79 -6.95 -11.32
C GLY A 20 2.37 -6.39 -11.31
N CYS A 21 1.37 -7.26 -11.24
CA CYS A 21 -0.05 -6.91 -11.14
C CYS A 21 -0.60 -7.23 -9.74
N LEU A 22 0.21 -6.94 -8.71
CA LEU A 22 -0.18 -7.09 -7.31
C LEU A 22 -1.37 -6.18 -6.97
N THR A 23 -2.41 -6.79 -6.39
CA THR A 23 -3.60 -6.10 -5.89
C THR A 23 -4.02 -6.66 -4.54
N VAL A 24 -5.01 -6.04 -3.91
CA VAL A 24 -5.52 -6.40 -2.58
C VAL A 24 -7.03 -6.21 -2.54
N GLU A 25 -7.74 -6.92 -1.68
CA GLU A 25 -9.19 -6.67 -1.52
C GLU A 25 -9.46 -5.35 -0.79
N LYS A 26 -8.71 -5.10 0.29
CA LYS A 26 -8.88 -3.90 1.12
C LYS A 26 -7.56 -3.37 1.61
N LYS A 27 -7.53 -2.07 1.86
CA LYS A 27 -6.47 -1.42 2.63
C LYS A 27 -7.07 -0.78 3.87
N ILE A 28 -6.47 -1.06 5.02
CA ILE A 28 -6.88 -0.51 6.31
C ILE A 28 -5.79 0.44 6.75
N TYR A 29 -6.15 1.71 6.90
CA TYR A 29 -5.25 2.78 7.26
C TYR A 29 -5.48 3.18 8.71
N TYR A 30 -4.38 3.30 9.46
CA TYR A 30 -4.36 3.82 10.81
C TYR A 30 -3.26 4.88 10.89
N PHE A 31 -3.63 6.09 11.28
CA PHE A 31 -2.68 7.16 11.56
C PHE A 31 -2.91 7.70 12.97
N LYS A 32 -1.83 7.98 13.68
CA LYS A 32 -1.88 8.59 15.01
C LYS A 32 -0.92 9.75 15.10
N LEU A 33 -1.45 10.91 15.48
CA LEU A 33 -0.67 12.13 15.69
C LEU A 33 -0.18 12.24 17.12
N HIS A 34 1.10 12.57 17.26
CA HIS A 34 1.72 12.99 18.50
C HIS A 34 1.43 14.46 18.79
N LYS A 35 1.85 14.92 19.98
CA LYS A 35 1.62 16.30 20.43
C LYS A 35 2.48 17.31 19.68
N ASP A 36 3.64 16.89 19.18
CA ASP A 36 4.59 17.73 18.45
C ASP A 36 4.24 17.88 16.95
N GLY A 37 3.23 17.18 16.46
CA GLY A 37 2.80 17.20 15.06
C GLY A 37 3.29 16.00 14.24
N SER A 38 4.31 15.28 14.72
CA SER A 38 4.72 14.01 14.12
C SER A 38 3.68 12.92 14.35
N GLY A 39 3.89 11.74 13.78
CA GLY A 39 3.01 10.62 14.05
C GLY A 39 3.55 9.26 13.64
N GLU A 40 2.73 8.26 13.94
CA GLU A 40 2.92 6.88 13.52
C GLU A 40 1.75 6.43 12.64
N GLY A 41 2.06 5.60 11.67
CA GLY A 41 1.11 5.07 10.70
C GLY A 41 1.24 3.56 10.57
N LYS A 42 0.14 2.94 10.18
CA LYS A 42 0.07 1.53 9.82
C LYS A 42 -0.90 1.35 8.66
N ILE A 43 -0.45 0.65 7.62
CA ILE A 43 -1.29 0.22 6.51
C ILE A 43 -1.32 -1.31 6.54
N ILE A 44 -2.52 -1.87 6.51
CA ILE A 44 -2.75 -3.30 6.38
C ILE A 44 -3.38 -3.57 5.02
N TYR A 45 -2.73 -4.41 4.25
CA TYR A 45 -3.16 -4.93 2.97
C TYR A 45 -3.87 -6.26 3.21
N GLU A 46 -5.19 -6.30 3.04
CA GLU A 46 -6.02 -7.49 3.24
C GLU A 46 -6.17 -8.26 1.93
N ASN A 47 -5.91 -9.58 2.01
CA ASN A 47 -5.96 -10.52 0.91
C ASN A 47 -5.14 -10.05 -0.29
N ILE A 48 -3.82 -10.22 -0.23
CA ILE A 48 -2.94 -9.91 -1.36
C ILE A 48 -3.15 -10.94 -2.47
N LEU A 49 -3.41 -10.44 -3.67
CA LEU A 49 -3.73 -11.20 -4.87
C LEU A 49 -2.75 -10.82 -6.00
N SER A 50 -2.53 -11.75 -6.92
CA SER A 50 -2.00 -11.46 -8.25
C SER A 50 -3.15 -11.28 -9.23
N GLN A 51 -3.03 -10.36 -10.17
CA GLN A 51 -3.98 -10.21 -11.28
C GLN A 51 -3.32 -10.70 -12.58
N ASP A 52 -4.10 -11.38 -13.42
CA ASP A 52 -3.62 -11.88 -14.71
C ASP A 52 -3.01 -10.77 -15.57
N GLU A 53 -1.86 -11.06 -16.17
CA GLU A 53 -1.23 -10.18 -17.16
C GLU A 53 -1.46 -10.74 -18.56
N ASN A 54 -2.25 -10.04 -19.39
CA ASN A 54 -2.63 -10.51 -20.73
C ASN A 54 -3.24 -11.93 -20.71
N GLU A 55 -4.21 -12.17 -19.81
CA GLU A 55 -4.91 -13.47 -19.61
C GLU A 55 -4.00 -14.62 -19.15
N LYS A 56 -2.84 -14.30 -18.56
CA LYS A 56 -1.91 -15.29 -18.02
C LYS A 56 -1.75 -15.11 -16.52
N ASP A 57 -1.80 -16.23 -15.81
CA ASP A 57 -1.45 -16.31 -14.40
C ASP A 57 0.05 -16.01 -14.22
N VAL A 58 0.33 -14.89 -13.54
CA VAL A 58 1.67 -14.42 -13.18
C VAL A 58 1.91 -14.48 -11.67
N SER A 59 1.11 -15.26 -10.92
CA SER A 59 1.13 -15.32 -9.45
C SER A 59 2.51 -15.62 -8.87
N LEU A 60 3.29 -16.50 -9.52
CA LEU A 60 4.63 -16.83 -9.05
C LEU A 60 5.58 -15.62 -9.15
N GLN A 61 5.49 -14.86 -10.24
CA GLN A 61 6.29 -13.65 -10.45
C GLN A 61 5.84 -12.54 -9.49
N ASP A 62 4.54 -12.31 -9.36
CA ASP A 62 3.99 -11.34 -8.43
C ASP A 62 4.35 -11.67 -6.97
N PHE A 63 4.34 -12.94 -6.61
CA PHE A 63 4.79 -13.38 -5.29
C PHE A 63 6.29 -13.13 -5.07
N GLN A 64 7.14 -13.38 -6.08
CA GLN A 64 8.56 -13.03 -6.00
C GLN A 64 8.75 -11.52 -5.82
N THR A 65 8.05 -10.70 -6.60
CA THR A 65 8.03 -9.23 -6.45
C THR A 65 7.60 -8.80 -5.05
N LEU A 66 6.53 -9.41 -4.50
CA LEU A 66 6.05 -9.13 -3.15
C LEU A 66 7.14 -9.41 -2.09
N ILE A 67 7.89 -10.50 -2.23
CA ILE A 67 8.96 -10.84 -1.30
C ILE A 67 10.18 -9.94 -1.51
N ASP A 68 10.72 -9.91 -2.71
CA ASP A 68 12.03 -9.32 -3.00
C ASP A 68 11.99 -7.79 -2.99
N GLU A 69 10.94 -7.18 -3.55
CA GLU A 69 10.86 -5.72 -3.70
C GLU A 69 10.11 -5.05 -2.54
N TYR A 70 9.02 -5.66 -2.06
CA TYR A 70 8.17 -5.04 -1.04
C TYR A 70 8.54 -5.46 0.37
N LEU A 71 8.62 -6.76 0.67
CA LEU A 71 8.89 -7.26 2.02
C LEU A 71 10.35 -7.08 2.43
N GLU A 72 11.28 -7.51 1.58
CA GLU A 72 12.72 -7.48 1.85
C GLU A 72 13.41 -6.25 1.21
N GLY A 73 12.79 -5.64 0.19
CA GLY A 73 13.28 -4.47 -0.54
C GLY A 73 12.73 -3.11 -0.05
N THR A 74 12.82 -2.10 -0.91
CA THR A 74 12.52 -0.68 -0.61
C THR A 74 11.37 -0.09 -1.43
N ALA A 75 10.61 -0.92 -2.17
CA ALA A 75 9.59 -0.42 -3.10
C ALA A 75 8.52 0.46 -2.40
N PHE A 76 8.11 0.10 -1.18
CA PHE A 76 7.16 0.90 -0.41
C PHE A 76 7.74 2.28 -0.05
N GLU A 77 8.98 2.34 0.43
CA GLU A 77 9.68 3.57 0.81
C GLU A 77 9.89 4.49 -0.41
N GLU A 78 10.21 3.93 -1.56
CA GLU A 78 10.38 4.67 -2.80
C GLU A 78 9.09 5.33 -3.29
N GLN A 79 7.96 4.65 -3.08
CA GLN A 79 6.61 5.12 -3.38
C GLN A 79 6.09 6.11 -2.32
N ASN A 80 6.59 6.04 -1.08
CA ASN A 80 6.12 6.82 0.06
C ASN A 80 7.31 7.52 0.75
N LYS A 81 7.93 8.47 0.04
CA LYS A 81 9.19 9.12 0.46
C LYS A 81 9.10 9.90 1.76
N ASP A 82 7.90 10.35 2.12
CA ASP A 82 7.65 11.11 3.35
C ASP A 82 7.42 10.18 4.56
N PHE A 83 7.42 8.86 4.36
CA PHE A 83 7.34 7.86 5.43
C PHE A 83 8.69 7.26 5.76
N LYS A 84 8.95 7.13 7.06
CA LYS A 84 10.06 6.32 7.57
C LYS A 84 9.51 4.98 8.06
N VAL A 85 9.66 3.94 7.24
CA VAL A 85 9.23 2.57 7.56
C VAL A 85 9.97 2.04 8.79
N THR A 86 9.23 1.43 9.70
CA THR A 86 9.74 0.85 10.94
C THR A 86 9.55 -0.66 11.01
N GLU A 87 8.54 -1.20 10.32
CA GLU A 87 8.27 -2.64 10.28
C GLU A 87 7.53 -3.00 8.99
N LYS A 88 7.91 -4.14 8.39
CA LYS A 88 7.15 -4.81 7.33
C LYS A 88 6.96 -6.26 7.72
N ARG A 89 5.76 -6.81 7.48
CA ARG A 89 5.51 -8.25 7.69
C ARG A 89 4.41 -8.78 6.78
N LEU A 90 4.53 -10.06 6.47
CA LEU A 90 3.46 -10.86 5.90
C LEU A 90 2.94 -11.85 6.95
N TYR A 91 1.64 -12.09 6.96
CA TYR A 91 1.03 -13.12 7.80
C TYR A 91 -0.25 -13.65 7.17
N GLU A 92 -0.60 -14.87 7.54
CA GLU A 92 -1.89 -15.45 7.18
C GLU A 92 -2.89 -15.16 8.29
N LYS A 93 -4.10 -14.78 7.90
CA LYS A 93 -5.25 -14.67 8.81
C LYS A 93 -6.52 -15.05 8.04
N ASP A 94 -7.38 -15.87 8.65
CA ASP A 94 -8.66 -16.29 8.06
C ASP A 94 -8.53 -16.86 6.63
N GLY A 95 -7.43 -17.59 6.36
CA GLY A 95 -7.14 -18.19 5.05
C GLY A 95 -6.69 -17.20 3.98
N LYS A 96 -6.38 -15.95 4.33
CA LYS A 96 -5.96 -14.88 3.42
C LYS A 96 -4.56 -14.40 3.76
N LEU A 97 -3.82 -13.94 2.75
CA LEU A 97 -2.51 -13.31 2.93
C LEU A 97 -2.67 -11.83 3.27
N TYR A 98 -2.07 -11.41 4.38
CA TYR A 98 -2.02 -10.02 4.82
C TYR A 98 -0.60 -9.49 4.74
N GLY A 99 -0.48 -8.24 4.31
CA GLY A 99 0.72 -7.42 4.47
C GLY A 99 0.47 -6.31 5.47
N GLU A 100 1.45 -6.02 6.33
CA GLU A 100 1.40 -4.87 7.23
C GLU A 100 2.69 -4.08 7.10
N VAL A 101 2.55 -2.76 6.93
CA VAL A 101 3.65 -1.81 6.97
C VAL A 101 3.37 -0.81 8.07
N LYS A 102 4.33 -0.66 9.00
CA LYS A 102 4.33 0.41 10.01
C LYS A 102 5.39 1.43 9.65
N PHE A 103 5.10 2.69 9.93
CA PHE A 103 5.98 3.80 9.61
C PHE A 103 5.75 4.97 10.57
N THR A 104 6.65 5.93 10.48
CA THR A 104 6.55 7.24 11.15
C THR A 104 6.60 8.34 10.10
N PHE A 105 6.08 9.51 10.43
CA PHE A 105 6.08 10.69 9.58
C PHE A 105 6.28 11.95 10.44
N ASP A 106 6.85 13.00 9.87
CA ASP A 106 7.30 14.18 10.62
C ASP A 106 6.17 15.20 10.81
N ARG A 107 5.24 15.29 9.86
CA ARG A 107 4.10 16.23 9.89
C ARG A 107 2.81 15.59 9.37
N PRO A 108 1.62 16.07 9.75
CA PRO A 108 0.36 15.49 9.29
C PRO A 108 0.22 15.47 7.75
N GLU A 109 0.76 16.48 7.07
CA GLU A 109 0.69 16.62 5.62
C GLU A 109 1.47 15.53 4.89
N ASP A 110 2.52 15.01 5.52
CA ASP A 110 3.32 13.88 5.01
C ASP A 110 2.46 12.60 4.94
N ALA A 111 1.43 12.49 5.78
CA ALA A 111 0.40 11.44 5.73
C ALA A 111 -0.86 11.84 4.93
N GLY A 112 -0.80 12.95 4.18
CA GLY A 112 -1.92 13.49 3.41
C GLY A 112 -3.02 14.16 4.25
N LEU A 113 -2.82 14.30 5.57
CA LEU A 113 -3.77 14.96 6.47
C LEU A 113 -3.59 16.47 6.37
N ILE A 114 -4.64 17.17 5.94
CA ILE A 114 -4.63 18.61 5.72
C ILE A 114 -5.54 19.28 6.75
N ARG A 115 -5.09 20.39 7.33
CA ARG A 115 -5.93 21.31 8.12
C ARG A 115 -5.44 22.75 8.00
N ASP A 116 -6.27 23.71 8.38
CA ASP A 116 -5.81 25.09 8.54
C ASP A 116 -4.98 25.22 9.83
N GLU A 117 -3.69 25.52 9.70
CA GLU A 117 -2.78 25.71 10.82
C GLU A 117 -3.15 26.90 11.71
N ASN A 118 -3.85 27.90 11.17
CA ASN A 118 -4.22 29.13 11.88
C ASN A 118 -5.47 28.97 12.74
N CYS A 119 -6.24 27.89 12.59
CA CYS A 119 -7.32 27.56 13.52
C CYS A 119 -7.17 26.18 14.12
N LYS A 120 -6.94 26.11 15.43
CA LYS A 120 -7.08 24.86 16.19
C LYS A 120 -8.50 24.29 16.17
N CYS A 121 -9.48 25.10 15.77
CA CYS A 121 -10.86 24.70 15.53
C CYS A 121 -11.07 24.02 14.16
N ALA A 122 -10.06 24.03 13.29
CA ALA A 122 -10.20 23.49 11.95
C ALA A 122 -10.22 21.96 12.00
N PRO A 123 -11.16 21.32 11.29
CA PRO A 123 -11.16 19.87 11.11
C PRO A 123 -9.96 19.42 10.27
N TYR A 124 -9.63 18.13 10.37
CA TYR A 124 -8.70 17.48 9.45
C TYR A 124 -9.44 16.94 8.23
N TYR A 125 -8.76 16.97 7.10
CA TYR A 125 -9.23 16.46 5.83
C TYR A 125 -8.21 15.52 5.21
N LEU A 126 -8.68 14.49 4.53
CA LEU A 126 -7.88 13.66 3.63
C LEU A 126 -8.60 13.57 2.30
N PHE A 127 -7.93 13.94 1.20
CA PHE A 127 -8.45 13.73 -0.15
C PHE A 127 -8.21 12.28 -0.57
N THR A 128 -9.26 11.54 -0.88
CA THR A 128 -9.20 10.11 -1.21
C THR A 128 -9.30 9.84 -2.71
N GLY A 129 -9.57 10.86 -3.53
CA GLY A 129 -9.78 10.69 -4.97
C GLY A 129 -8.55 10.18 -5.74
N SER A 130 -7.34 10.36 -5.19
CA SER A 130 -6.10 9.84 -5.78
C SER A 130 -5.84 8.36 -5.48
N LEU A 131 -6.61 7.74 -4.57
CA LEU A 131 -6.41 6.33 -4.20
C LEU A 131 -6.89 5.35 -5.26
N GLY A 132 -7.85 5.75 -6.11
CA GLY A 132 -8.51 4.82 -7.05
C GLY A 132 -9.32 3.73 -6.35
N GLU A 133 -9.70 3.95 -5.09
CA GLU A 133 -10.33 2.97 -4.20
C GLU A 133 -11.60 3.56 -3.58
N GLU A 134 -12.57 2.69 -3.22
CA GLU A 134 -13.79 3.11 -2.52
C GLU A 134 -13.56 3.17 -1.01
N VAL A 135 -13.87 4.29 -0.35
CA VAL A 135 -13.87 4.37 1.12
C VAL A 135 -15.13 3.72 1.70
N ILE A 136 -14.95 2.60 2.39
CA ILE A 136 -16.06 1.77 2.89
C ILE A 136 -16.35 1.99 4.38
N GLU A 137 -15.33 2.36 5.15
CA GLU A 137 -15.43 2.57 6.60
C GLU A 137 -14.48 3.70 7.01
N THR A 138 -14.87 4.50 8.01
CA THR A 138 -13.98 5.50 8.63
C THR A 138 -14.52 5.92 9.99
N ASN A 139 -13.65 6.33 10.91
CA ASN A 139 -14.04 7.03 12.14
C ASN A 139 -14.27 8.55 11.95
N GLY A 140 -14.16 9.05 10.72
CA GLY A 140 -14.55 10.40 10.32
C GLY A 140 -15.88 10.41 9.58
N GLU A 141 -16.14 11.51 8.87
CA GLU A 141 -17.26 11.66 7.95
C GLU A 141 -16.77 11.49 6.52
N ASN A 142 -17.28 10.47 5.82
CA ASN A 142 -17.07 10.30 4.40
C ASN A 142 -17.97 11.29 3.62
N LEU A 143 -17.37 12.36 3.09
CA LEU A 143 -18.07 13.41 2.35
C LEU A 143 -18.43 12.99 0.92
N GLU A 144 -17.90 11.89 0.42
CA GLU A 144 -18.24 11.38 -0.92
C GLU A 144 -19.67 10.86 -0.92
N LYS A 145 -20.02 10.08 0.12
CA LYS A 145 -21.36 9.51 0.28
C LYS A 145 -22.43 10.57 0.55
N THR A 146 -22.08 11.67 1.19
CA THR A 146 -23.04 12.72 1.59
C THR A 146 -23.07 13.91 0.65
N ARG A 147 -21.96 14.21 -0.05
CA ARG A 147 -21.80 15.42 -0.87
C ARG A 147 -21.15 15.19 -2.24
N GLY A 148 -20.74 13.96 -2.57
CA GLY A 148 -20.06 13.65 -3.83
C GLY A 148 -18.64 14.21 -3.93
N VAL A 149 -18.00 14.52 -2.80
CA VAL A 149 -16.62 15.01 -2.74
C VAL A 149 -15.73 13.94 -2.10
N PRO A 150 -14.68 13.44 -2.77
CA PRO A 150 -13.86 12.31 -2.29
C PRO A 150 -12.90 12.77 -1.18
N VAL A 151 -13.47 13.07 -0.02
CA VAL A 151 -12.79 13.60 1.16
C VAL A 151 -13.35 12.92 2.40
N ILE A 152 -12.46 12.54 3.31
CA ILE A 152 -12.83 12.20 4.69
C ILE A 152 -12.57 13.43 5.57
N ARG A 153 -13.54 13.77 6.42
CA ARG A 153 -13.44 14.87 7.38
C ARG A 153 -13.45 14.33 8.82
N TRP A 154 -12.50 14.76 9.64
CA TRP A 154 -12.46 14.45 11.07
C TRP A 154 -12.62 15.70 11.94
N ALA A 155 -13.05 15.50 13.19
CA ALA A 155 -13.15 16.57 14.17
C ALA A 155 -11.77 17.21 14.46
N PRO A 156 -11.73 18.48 14.94
CA PRO A 156 -10.47 19.21 15.16
C PRO A 156 -9.55 18.58 16.21
N ASP A 157 -10.13 17.87 17.19
CA ASP A 157 -9.42 17.23 18.29
C ASP A 157 -9.03 15.78 18.01
N THR A 158 -9.42 15.23 16.85
CA THR A 158 -9.04 13.88 16.43
C THR A 158 -7.51 13.72 16.39
N ARG A 159 -7.03 12.64 17.01
CA ARG A 159 -5.61 12.24 16.98
C ARG A 159 -5.38 10.88 16.35
N GLU A 160 -6.42 10.07 16.24
CA GLU A 160 -6.38 8.75 15.64
C GLU A 160 -7.34 8.72 14.46
N PHE A 161 -6.80 8.48 13.27
CA PHE A 161 -7.51 8.51 12.00
C PHE A 161 -7.55 7.10 11.46
N THR A 162 -8.75 6.57 11.26
CA THR A 162 -8.94 5.24 10.69
C THR A 162 -9.88 5.30 9.50
N PHE A 163 -9.51 4.58 8.45
CA PHE A 163 -10.41 4.31 7.35
C PHE A 163 -10.00 3.02 6.64
N THR A 164 -10.98 2.40 6.03
CA THR A 164 -10.82 1.19 5.22
C THR A 164 -11.27 1.52 3.81
N THR A 165 -10.46 1.15 2.84
CA THR A 165 -10.80 1.22 1.43
C THR A 165 -10.97 -0.17 0.83
N ARG A 166 -11.72 -0.25 -0.26
CA ARG A 166 -11.85 -1.44 -1.10
C ARG A 166 -11.29 -1.13 -2.48
N VAL A 167 -10.40 -2.00 -2.97
CA VAL A 167 -9.96 -1.97 -4.37
C VAL A 167 -11.05 -2.63 -5.22
N GLY A 168 -11.25 -2.13 -6.45
CA GLY A 168 -12.30 -2.59 -7.36
C GLY A 168 -12.18 -4.04 -7.83
N ASP A 169 -12.71 -4.33 -9.02
CA ASP A 169 -12.95 -5.68 -9.54
C ASP A 169 -11.81 -6.69 -9.31
N THR A 170 -12.18 -7.88 -8.82
CA THR A 170 -11.29 -9.00 -8.52
C THR A 170 -11.35 -10.09 -9.59
N GLU A 171 -11.96 -9.84 -10.75
CA GLU A 171 -11.89 -10.75 -11.89
C GLU A 171 -10.44 -11.00 -12.34
N GLY A 172 -10.14 -12.25 -12.68
CA GLY A 172 -8.79 -12.66 -13.08
C GLY A 172 -7.74 -12.53 -11.98
N THR A 173 -8.14 -12.65 -10.70
CA THR A 173 -7.22 -12.59 -9.57
C THR A 173 -7.00 -13.93 -8.89
N HIS A 174 -5.79 -14.12 -8.37
CA HIS A 174 -5.31 -15.35 -7.74
C HIS A 174 -4.76 -15.06 -6.34
N PRO A 175 -5.29 -15.71 -5.28
CA PRO A 175 -4.78 -15.53 -3.92
C PRO A 175 -3.35 -16.03 -3.74
N LEU A 176 -2.48 -15.20 -3.13
CA LEU A 176 -1.07 -15.55 -2.92
C LEU A 176 -0.80 -16.31 -1.61
N VAL A 177 -1.83 -16.65 -0.84
CA VAL A 177 -1.70 -17.29 0.47
C VAL A 177 -1.04 -18.67 0.41
N GLU A 178 -1.31 -19.47 -0.62
CA GLU A 178 -0.68 -20.80 -0.76
C GLU A 178 0.82 -20.69 -1.04
N LEU A 179 1.23 -19.78 -1.93
CA LEU A 179 2.65 -19.50 -2.20
C LEU A 179 3.36 -19.00 -0.93
N TYR A 180 2.70 -18.16 -0.12
CA TYR A 180 3.23 -17.76 1.17
C TYR A 180 3.44 -18.93 2.14
N ARG A 181 2.48 -19.87 2.21
CA ARG A 181 2.61 -21.07 3.05
C ARG A 181 3.77 -21.95 2.61
N GLU A 182 3.99 -22.10 1.30
CA GLU A 182 5.11 -22.86 0.76
C GLU A 182 6.45 -22.20 1.07
N TRP A 183 6.55 -20.89 0.80
CA TRP A 183 7.74 -20.10 1.12
C TRP A 183 8.11 -20.18 2.60
N LYS A 184 7.13 -20.04 3.50
CA LYS A 184 7.34 -20.08 4.95
C LYS A 184 7.83 -21.44 5.47
N LYS A 185 7.48 -22.55 4.81
CA LYS A 185 7.98 -23.89 5.16
C LYS A 185 9.47 -24.07 4.84
N ASN A 186 9.98 -23.30 3.88
CA ASN A 186 11.34 -23.41 3.36
C ASN A 186 12.30 -22.35 3.94
N LYS A 187 11.83 -21.52 4.88
CA LYS A 187 12.61 -20.46 5.56
C LYS A 187 12.97 -20.91 6.97
#